data_AF-A0AAU4NM11-F1
#
_entry.id   AF-A0AAU4NM11-F1
#
_cell.length_a   1.000
_cell.length_b   1.000
_cell.length_c   1.000
_cell.angle_alpha   90.00
_cell.angle_beta   90.00
_cell.angle_gamma   90.00
#
_symmetry.space_group_name_H-M   'P 1'
#
loop_
_entity.id
_entity.type
_entity.pdbx_description
1 polymer ?
#
loop_
_entity_poly.entity_id
_entity_poly.type
_entity_poly.pdbx_seq_one_letter_code
_entity_poly.pdbx_strand_id
1 'polypeptide(L)'
;MYALTTIVETVPETMTFLRDMLYRRPTAKPEGAENVTGGSGFGPSVPINLDAMQAADLELESLAYWAREIGCDMSNLGPVWRVNGDIRGVLYDSPLAAKRLTERVLARLTEPHFTPPADMADRMADVRAGHCRRFPPLQDFLAHAEETNGDAYDFD
;
A
#
# COMPACT_ATOMS: atom_id res chain seq x y z
N MET A 1 -14.43 -1.47 -12.03
CA MET A 1 -13.55 -0.30 -11.87
C MET A 1 -13.83 0.23 -10.47
N TYR A 2 -12.82 0.28 -9.60
CA TYR A 2 -13.00 0.72 -8.22
C TYR A 2 -13.32 2.21 -8.17
N ALA A 3 -14.16 2.64 -7.22
CA ALA A 3 -14.36 4.06 -6.97
C ALA A 3 -13.04 4.67 -6.44
N LEU A 4 -12.74 5.91 -6.84
CA LEU A 4 -11.52 6.61 -6.43
C LEU A 4 -11.37 6.64 -4.90
N THR A 5 -12.46 6.86 -4.17
CA THR A 5 -12.49 6.87 -2.71
C THR A 5 -12.05 5.53 -2.13
N THR A 6 -12.54 4.41 -2.65
CA THR A 6 -12.14 3.05 -2.23
C THR A 6 -10.65 2.79 -2.49
N ILE A 7 -10.13 3.25 -3.63
CA ILE A 7 -8.70 3.11 -3.94
C ILE A 7 -7.86 3.86 -2.91
N VAL A 8 -8.22 5.12 -2.62
CA VAL A 8 -7.51 5.99 -1.66
C VAL A 8 -7.61 5.44 -0.23
N GLU A 9 -8.80 5.00 0.17
CA GLU A 9 -9.08 4.47 1.50
C GLU A 9 -8.25 3.23 1.81
N THR A 10 -8.05 2.34 0.83
CA THR A 10 -7.32 1.06 1.01
C THR A 10 -5.81 1.16 0.83
N VAL A 11 -5.24 2.34 0.56
CA VAL A 11 -3.77 2.51 0.40
C VAL A 11 -3.01 2.08 1.66
N PRO A 12 -3.36 2.50 2.89
CA PRO A 12 -2.63 2.12 4.09
C PRO A 12 -2.61 0.60 4.34
N GLU A 13 -3.74 -0.08 4.10
CA GLU A 13 -3.91 -1.51 4.24
C GLU A 13 -3.09 -2.26 3.20
N THR A 14 -3.13 -1.79 1.94
CA THR A 14 -2.32 -2.34 0.85
C THR A 14 -0.84 -2.25 1.14
N MET A 15 -0.38 -1.08 1.60
CA MET A 15 1.00 -0.90 1.99
C MET A 15 1.39 -1.81 3.13
N THR A 16 0.55 -1.91 4.16
CA THR A 16 0.80 -2.80 5.32
C THR A 16 0.91 -4.25 4.85
N PHE A 17 -0.02 -4.71 4.00
CA PHE A 17 0.00 -6.05 3.42
C PHE A 17 1.28 -6.32 2.63
N LEU A 18 1.68 -5.40 1.75
CA LEU A 18 2.90 -5.52 0.95
C LEU A 18 4.16 -5.49 1.83
N ARG A 19 4.17 -4.68 2.90
CA ARG A 19 5.26 -4.65 3.88
C ARG A 19 5.33 -5.93 4.71
N ASP A 20 4.20 -6.55 5.05
CA ASP A 20 4.17 -7.86 5.70
C ASP A 20 4.74 -8.96 4.81
N MET A 21 4.59 -8.84 3.48
CA MET A 21 5.20 -9.76 2.52
C MET A 21 6.73 -9.67 2.47
N LEU A 22 7.37 -8.64 3.05
CA LEU A 22 8.83 -8.57 3.18
C LEU A 22 9.41 -9.73 3.99
N TYR A 23 8.65 -10.18 4.99
CA TYR A 23 9.09 -11.16 5.98
C TYR A 23 8.45 -12.53 5.77
N ARG A 24 7.52 -12.68 4.82
CA ARG A 24 6.84 -13.96 4.54
C ARG A 24 7.78 -14.90 3.78
N ARG A 25 7.93 -16.12 4.30
CA ARG A 25 8.65 -17.21 3.62
C ARG A 25 7.93 -17.55 2.30
N PRO A 26 8.64 -17.84 1.21
CA PRO A 26 8.03 -18.52 0.07
C PRO A 26 7.49 -19.88 0.53
N THR A 27 6.18 -20.07 0.42
CA THR A 27 5.50 -21.35 0.64
C THR A 27 5.77 -22.28 -0.55
N ALA A 28 6.96 -22.85 -0.61
CA ALA A 28 7.24 -24.10 -1.30
C ALA A 28 8.65 -24.58 -0.92
N LYS A 29 8.76 -25.52 0.03
CA LYS A 29 9.82 -26.51 -0.08
C LYS A 29 9.33 -27.54 -1.11
N PRO A 30 10.03 -27.78 -2.22
CA PRO A 30 9.78 -28.98 -3.01
C PRO A 30 9.98 -30.21 -2.11
N GLU A 31 9.09 -31.20 -2.21
CA GLU A 31 9.29 -32.52 -1.61
C GLU A 31 10.68 -33.06 -2.03
N GLY A 32 11.57 -33.22 -1.06
CA GLY A 32 12.94 -33.71 -1.30
C GLY A 32 14.09 -32.85 -0.75
N ALA A 33 13.82 -31.67 -0.18
CA ALA A 33 14.88 -30.89 0.48
C ALA A 33 15.29 -31.52 1.82
N GLU A 34 16.37 -32.29 1.80
CA GLU A 34 17.00 -32.95 2.94
C GLU A 34 17.10 -32.05 4.18
N ASN A 35 16.80 -32.64 5.33
CA ASN A 35 16.91 -32.03 6.64
C ASN A 35 18.39 -31.75 6.96
N VAL A 36 18.86 -30.56 6.65
CA VAL A 36 20.09 -30.05 7.27
C VAL A 36 19.74 -29.64 8.70
N THR A 37 20.14 -30.49 9.65
CA THR A 37 20.13 -30.23 11.09
C THR A 37 20.99 -29.01 11.39
N GLY A 38 20.33 -27.87 11.58
CA GLY A 38 20.97 -26.61 11.94
C GLY A 38 21.53 -26.66 13.36
N GLY A 39 22.86 -26.74 13.46
CA GLY A 39 23.60 -26.30 14.63
C GLY A 39 23.38 -24.81 14.89
N SER A 40 23.53 -24.41 16.14
CA SER A 40 23.46 -23.02 16.60
C SER A 40 24.44 -22.14 15.83
N GLY A 41 23.93 -21.36 14.88
CA GLY A 41 24.72 -20.43 14.09
C GLY A 41 23.77 -19.52 13.33
N PHE A 42 24.13 -18.24 13.25
CA PHE A 42 23.50 -17.21 12.42
C PHE A 42 23.24 -17.76 11.00
N GLY A 43 22.03 -18.27 10.78
CA GLY A 43 21.59 -18.72 9.46
C GLY A 43 21.32 -17.51 8.57
N PRO A 44 21.46 -17.64 7.24
CA PRO A 44 21.19 -16.56 6.31
C PRO A 44 19.77 -16.04 6.54
N SER A 45 19.66 -14.74 6.87
CA SER A 45 18.38 -14.03 6.93
C SER A 45 17.65 -14.28 5.62
N VAL A 46 16.37 -14.65 5.70
CA VAL A 46 15.49 -14.83 4.54
C VAL A 46 15.69 -13.64 3.57
N PRO A 47 15.82 -13.86 2.25
CA PRO A 47 15.96 -12.76 1.31
C PRO A 47 14.78 -11.80 1.45
N ILE A 48 15.06 -10.53 1.71
CA ILE A 48 14.04 -9.49 1.78
C ILE A 48 13.36 -9.40 0.41
N ASN A 49 12.03 -9.44 0.38
CA ASN A 49 11.27 -9.28 -0.86
C ASN A 49 11.28 -7.80 -1.30
N LEU A 50 12.35 -7.38 -1.97
CA LEU A 50 12.53 -6.01 -2.44
C LEU A 50 11.42 -5.55 -3.40
N ASP A 51 10.82 -6.47 -4.16
CA ASP A 51 9.69 -6.15 -5.05
C ASP A 51 8.46 -5.71 -4.25
N ALA A 52 8.18 -6.35 -3.12
CA ALA A 52 7.07 -5.98 -2.24
C ALA A 52 7.34 -4.64 -1.53
N MET A 53 8.61 -4.38 -1.17
CA MET A 53 9.03 -3.08 -0.62
C MET A 53 8.77 -1.96 -1.63
N GLN A 54 9.24 -2.15 -2.86
CA GLN A 54 9.09 -1.17 -3.93
C GLN A 54 7.63 -0.95 -4.30
N ALA A 55 6.79 -1.99 -4.28
CA ALA A 55 5.36 -1.86 -4.50
C ALA A 55 4.68 -1.04 -3.40
N ALA A 56 4.99 -1.30 -2.13
CA ALA A 56 4.45 -0.51 -1.03
C ALA A 56 4.87 0.97 -1.12
N ASP A 57 6.11 1.23 -1.50
CA ASP A 57 6.62 2.59 -1.69
C ASP A 57 5.97 3.30 -2.88
N LEU A 58 5.69 2.58 -3.97
CA LEU A 58 5.00 3.12 -5.13
C LEU A 58 3.54 3.49 -4.82
N GLU A 59 2.84 2.71 -3.99
CA GLU A 59 1.50 3.07 -3.49
C GLU A 59 1.51 4.41 -2.75
N LEU A 60 2.46 4.60 -1.82
CA LEU A 60 2.60 5.87 -1.11
C LEU A 60 2.98 7.01 -2.05
N GLU A 61 3.93 6.77 -2.96
CA GLU A 61 4.37 7.76 -3.94
C GLU A 61 3.21 8.24 -4.80
N SER A 62 2.39 7.31 -5.30
CA SER A 62 1.19 7.61 -6.09
C SER A 62 0.18 8.45 -5.29
N LEU A 63 -0.11 8.06 -4.05
CA LEU A 63 -1.00 8.83 -3.16
C LEU A 63 -0.44 10.23 -2.87
N ALA A 64 0.87 10.33 -2.59
CA ALA A 64 1.54 11.59 -2.29
C ALA A 64 1.62 12.53 -3.50
N TYR A 65 1.78 11.98 -4.70
CA TYR A 65 1.70 12.74 -5.95
C TYR A 65 0.31 13.38 -6.06
N TRP A 66 -0.75 12.57 -6.01
CA TRP A 66 -2.11 13.10 -6.16
C TRP A 66 -2.53 14.02 -5.04
N ALA A 67 -2.16 13.73 -3.79
CA ALA A 67 -2.40 14.62 -2.66
C ALA A 67 -1.83 16.02 -2.92
N ARG A 68 -0.64 16.10 -3.50
CA ARG A 68 -0.04 17.39 -3.85
C ARG A 68 -0.75 18.06 -5.01
N GLU A 69 -1.07 17.33 -6.07
CA GLU A 69 -1.78 17.87 -7.25
C GLU A 69 -3.15 18.45 -6.87
N ILE A 70 -3.84 17.85 -5.90
CA ILE A 70 -5.13 18.35 -5.41
C ILE A 70 -5.02 19.39 -4.29
N GLY A 71 -3.79 19.77 -3.91
CA GLY A 71 -3.50 20.83 -2.95
C GLY A 71 -3.62 20.44 -1.47
N CYS A 72 -3.53 19.15 -1.13
CA CYS A 72 -3.49 18.72 0.27
C CYS A 72 -2.22 19.23 0.98
N ASP A 73 -2.34 19.48 2.28
CA ASP A 73 -1.18 19.76 3.12
C ASP A 73 -0.23 18.55 3.12
N MET A 74 1.07 18.79 2.90
CA MET A 74 2.13 17.79 2.90
C MET A 74 3.02 17.86 4.15
N SER A 75 2.65 18.70 5.12
CA SER A 75 3.34 18.85 6.40
C SER A 75 3.01 17.71 7.37
N ASN A 76 3.89 17.46 8.34
CA ASN A 76 3.63 16.53 9.45
C ASN A 76 3.16 15.12 9.01
N LEU A 77 3.74 14.54 7.98
CA LEU A 77 3.37 13.19 7.50
C LEU A 77 4.05 12.05 8.28
N GLY A 78 5.02 12.37 9.13
CA GLY A 78 5.84 11.38 9.82
C GLY A 78 7.08 10.99 9.01
N PRO A 79 7.68 9.81 9.29
CA PRO A 79 8.96 9.42 8.72
C PRO A 79 8.80 8.93 7.28
N VAL A 80 9.13 9.80 6.31
CA VAL A 80 9.08 9.50 4.87
C VAL A 80 10.44 9.71 4.22
N TRP A 81 10.75 8.88 3.22
CA TRP A 81 11.91 9.08 2.37
C TRP A 81 11.55 10.01 1.21
N ARG A 82 12.45 10.95 0.89
CA ARG A 82 12.23 11.94 -0.16
C ARG A 82 13.38 12.04 -1.14
N VAL A 83 13.06 12.28 -2.40
CA VAL A 83 14.03 12.60 -3.48
C VAL A 83 13.56 13.86 -4.18
N ASN A 84 14.40 14.90 -4.19
CA ASN A 84 14.07 16.22 -4.77
C ASN A 84 12.75 16.83 -4.25
N GLY A 85 12.41 16.56 -2.98
CA GLY A 85 11.18 17.03 -2.34
C GLY A 85 9.99 16.07 -2.46
N ASP A 86 10.02 15.14 -3.42
CA ASP A 86 8.97 14.13 -3.62
C ASP A 86 9.06 13.01 -2.60
N ILE A 87 7.92 12.58 -2.07
CA ILE A 87 7.83 11.36 -1.27
C ILE A 87 8.00 10.16 -2.20
N ARG A 88 8.96 9.30 -1.89
CA ARG A 88 9.26 8.08 -2.67
C ARG A 88 9.02 6.80 -1.88
N GLY A 89 8.57 6.90 -0.62
CA GLY A 89 8.38 5.75 0.23
C GLY A 89 8.37 6.08 1.72
N VAL A 90 8.26 5.04 2.53
CA VAL A 90 8.25 5.13 4.00
C VAL A 90 9.62 4.81 4.60
N LEU A 91 9.92 5.43 5.73
CA LEU A 91 11.03 5.02 6.59
C LEU A 91 10.50 4.14 7.72
N TYR A 92 11.26 3.09 8.06
CA TYR A 92 10.99 2.19 9.19
C TYR A 92 9.61 1.49 9.14
N ASP A 93 9.13 1.14 7.95
CA ASP A 93 7.85 0.46 7.73
C ASP A 93 6.63 1.19 8.34
N SER A 94 6.74 2.51 8.59
CA SER A 94 5.67 3.27 9.25
C SER A 94 4.49 3.53 8.31
N PRO A 95 3.26 3.10 8.63
CA PRO A 95 2.08 3.39 7.82
C PRO A 95 1.53 4.81 8.02
N LEU A 96 2.14 5.60 8.91
CA LEU A 96 1.59 6.88 9.36
C LEU A 96 1.43 7.89 8.22
N ALA A 97 2.37 7.92 7.29
CA ALA A 97 2.32 8.82 6.14
C ALA A 97 1.15 8.49 5.20
N ALA A 98 0.93 7.19 4.94
CA ALA A 98 -0.20 6.73 4.15
C ALA A 98 -1.52 7.10 4.81
N LYS A 99 -1.69 6.78 6.10
CA LYS A 99 -2.92 7.10 6.85
C LYS A 99 -3.25 8.60 6.81
N ARG A 100 -2.27 9.45 7.13
CA ARG A 100 -2.46 10.92 7.12
C ARG A 100 -2.78 11.47 5.74
N LEU A 101 -2.14 10.96 4.69
CA LEU A 101 -2.45 11.37 3.32
C LEU A 101 -3.82 10.89 2.88
N THR A 102 -4.18 9.65 3.18
CA THR A 102 -5.52 9.09 2.91
C THR A 102 -6.60 9.95 3.56
N GLU A 103 -6.50 10.26 4.86
CA GLU A 103 -7.45 11.13 5.55
C GLU A 103 -7.59 12.50 4.87
N ARG A 104 -6.48 13.13 4.47
CA ARG A 104 -6.48 14.44 3.83
C ARG A 104 -7.05 14.41 2.42
N VAL A 105 -6.72 13.38 1.64
CA VAL A 105 -7.22 13.21 0.27
C VAL A 105 -8.71 12.92 0.31
N LEU A 106 -9.17 12.04 1.20
CA LEU A 106 -10.60 11.77 1.37
C LEU A 106 -11.37 13.03 1.80
N ALA A 107 -10.85 13.78 2.78
CA ALA A 107 -11.46 15.06 3.17
C ALA A 107 -11.58 16.01 1.98
N ARG A 108 -10.52 16.13 1.17
CA ARG A 108 -10.53 16.95 -0.06
C ARG A 108 -11.56 16.47 -1.08
N LEU A 109 -11.67 15.16 -1.28
CA LEU A 109 -12.63 14.55 -2.21
C LEU A 109 -14.09 14.76 -1.79
N THR A 110 -14.35 14.96 -0.49
CA THR A 110 -15.70 15.23 0.04
C THR A 110 -16.09 16.71 0.02
N GLU A 111 -15.19 17.62 -0.37
CA GLU A 111 -15.51 19.04 -0.40
C GLU A 111 -16.58 19.38 -1.46
N PRO A 112 -17.57 20.22 -1.13
CA PRO A 112 -18.56 20.66 -2.11
C PRO A 112 -17.90 21.34 -3.32
N HIS A 113 -18.34 20.97 -4.52
CA HIS A 113 -17.84 21.49 -5.79
C HIS A 113 -16.38 21.14 -6.13
N PHE A 114 -15.70 20.35 -5.30
CA PHE A 114 -14.41 19.79 -5.71
C PHE A 114 -14.63 18.71 -6.77
N THR A 115 -13.83 18.75 -7.82
CA THR A 115 -13.80 17.71 -8.86
C THR A 115 -12.37 17.20 -8.95
N PRO A 116 -12.12 15.91 -8.69
CA PRO A 116 -10.78 15.35 -8.82
C PRO A 116 -10.29 15.42 -10.26
N PRO A 117 -8.97 15.49 -10.50
CA PRO A 117 -8.40 15.33 -11.84
C PRO A 117 -8.93 14.07 -12.53
N ALA A 118 -9.28 14.19 -13.81
CA ALA A 118 -10.00 13.13 -14.55
C ALA A 118 -9.22 11.80 -14.62
N ASP A 119 -7.89 11.86 -14.61
CA ASP A 119 -7.01 10.70 -14.70
C ASP A 119 -6.58 10.13 -13.34
N MET A 120 -6.93 10.78 -12.23
CA MET A 120 -6.50 10.35 -10.89
C MET A 120 -6.94 8.91 -10.58
N ALA A 121 -8.21 8.59 -10.82
CA ALA A 121 -8.77 7.27 -10.55
C ALA A 121 -8.07 6.19 -11.39
N ASP A 122 -7.95 6.41 -12.69
CA ASP A 122 -7.35 5.44 -13.61
C ASP A 122 -5.87 5.21 -13.28
N ARG A 123 -5.11 6.28 -13.01
CA ARG A 123 -3.68 6.17 -12.69
C ARG A 123 -3.42 5.45 -11.38
N MET A 124 -4.21 5.73 -10.33
CA MET A 124 -4.08 4.99 -9.07
C MET A 124 -4.52 3.53 -9.23
N ALA A 125 -5.58 3.28 -10.01
CA ALA A 125 -6.03 1.93 -10.33
C ALA A 125 -4.98 1.13 -11.13
N ASP A 126 -4.25 1.76 -12.06
CA ASP A 126 -3.19 1.13 -12.84
C ASP A 126 -2.02 0.67 -11.95
N VAL A 127 -1.62 1.52 -10.99
CA VAL A 127 -0.59 1.17 -9.98
C VAL A 127 -1.05 -0.06 -9.20
N ARG A 128 -2.28 -0.01 -8.65
CA ARG A 128 -2.87 -1.11 -7.89
C ARG A 128 -2.98 -2.40 -8.71
N ALA A 129 -3.44 -2.31 -9.97
CA ALA A 129 -3.55 -3.46 -10.86
C ALA A 129 -2.18 -4.06 -11.21
N GLY A 130 -1.13 -3.23 -11.30
CA GLY A 130 0.25 -3.69 -11.38
C GLY A 130 0.65 -4.53 -10.17
N HIS A 131 0.28 -4.09 -8.97
CA HIS A 131 0.55 -4.83 -7.74
C HIS A 131 -0.26 -6.12 -7.63
N CYS A 132 -1.57 -6.12 -7.91
CA CYS A 132 -2.38 -7.33 -7.86
C CYS A 132 -1.89 -8.42 -8.84
N ARG A 133 -1.40 -8.03 -10.03
CA ARG A 133 -0.78 -8.99 -10.97
C ARG A 133 0.50 -9.61 -10.43
N ARG A 134 1.29 -8.83 -9.70
CA ARG A 134 2.58 -9.26 -9.14
C ARG A 134 2.43 -10.04 -7.83
N PHE A 135 1.39 -9.71 -7.06
CA PHE A 135 1.09 -10.28 -5.76
C PHE A 135 -0.38 -10.74 -5.74
N PRO A 136 -0.73 -11.89 -6.35
CA PRO A 136 -2.11 -12.36 -6.41
C PRO A 136 -2.85 -12.38 -5.06
N PRO A 137 -2.22 -12.74 -3.92
CA PRO A 137 -2.89 -12.68 -2.61
C PRO A 137 -3.36 -11.28 -2.18
N LEU A 138 -2.82 -10.21 -2.77
CA LEU A 138 -3.30 -8.85 -2.51
C LEU A 138 -4.72 -8.65 -3.06
N GLN A 139 -5.06 -9.28 -4.20
CA GLN A 139 -6.39 -9.18 -4.77
C GLN A 139 -7.44 -9.79 -3.86
N ASP A 140 -7.16 -10.98 -3.32
CA ASP A 140 -8.04 -11.66 -2.36
C ASP A 140 -8.19 -10.84 -1.06
N PHE A 141 -7.08 -10.28 -0.57
CA PHE A 141 -7.09 -9.41 0.60
C PHE A 141 -7.99 -8.18 0.42
N LEU A 142 -7.90 -7.51 -0.74
CA LEU A 142 -8.71 -6.33 -1.02
C LEU A 142 -10.19 -6.66 -1.18
N ALA A 143 -10.53 -7.78 -1.81
CA ALA A 143 -11.91 -8.24 -1.92
C ALA A 143 -12.55 -8.45 -0.53
N HIS A 144 -11.81 -9.05 0.42
CA HIS A 144 -12.31 -9.23 1.80
C HIS A 144 -12.37 -7.94 2.61
N ALA A 145 -11.47 -6.99 2.37
CA ALA A 145 -11.52 -5.67 3.01
C ALA A 145 -12.78 -4.89 2.61
N GLU A 146 -13.24 -5.06 1.36
CA GLU A 146 -14.47 -4.45 0.86
C GLU A 146 -15.73 -5.05 1.49
N GLU A 147 -15.79 -6.37 1.63
CA GLU A 147 -16.90 -7.07 2.31
C GLU A 147 -17.03 -6.58 3.77
N THR A 148 -15.90 -6.44 4.46
CA THR A 148 -15.88 -6.03 5.87
C THR A 148 -16.25 -4.55 6.08
N ASN A 149 -15.86 -3.67 5.14
CA ASN A 149 -16.20 -2.24 5.21
C ASN A 149 -17.60 -1.93 4.67
N GLY A 150 -18.16 -2.80 3.81
CA GLY A 150 -19.55 -2.70 3.36
C GLY A 150 -20.57 -2.90 4.49
N ASP A 151 -20.26 -3.78 5.45
CA ASP A 151 -21.12 -4.06 6.60
C ASP A 151 -21.08 -2.95 7.69
N ALA A 152 -20.12 -2.03 7.63
CA ALA A 152 -19.96 -0.97 8.62
C ALA A 152 -20.87 0.26 8.39
N TYR A 153 -21.59 0.30 7.27
CA TYR A 153 -22.45 1.42 6.86
C TYR A 153 -23.94 1.07 6.71
N ASP A 154 -24.41 0.00 7.35
CA ASP A 154 -25.83 -0.20 7.66
C ASP A 154 -26.12 0.29 9.09
N PHE A 155 -26.24 1.61 9.25
CA PHE A 155 -26.92 2.21 10.39
C PHE A 155 -28.03 3.13 9.86
N ASP A 156 -29.27 2.69 10.07
CA ASP A 156 -30.53 3.44 9.88
C ASP A 156 -30.53 4.84 10.55
#